data_AF-A0A2N2PQD2-F1
#
_entry.id   AF-A0A2N2PQD2-F1
#
_cell.length_a   1.000
_cell.length_b   1.000
_cell.length_c   1.000
_cell.angle_alpha   90.00
_cell.angle_beta   90.00
_cell.angle_gamma   90.00
#
_symmetry.space_group_name_H-M   'P 1'
#
loop_
_entity.id
_entity.type
_entity.pdbx_description
1 polymer ?
#
loop_
_entity_poly.entity_id
_entity_poly.type
_entity_poly.pdbx_seq_one_letter_code
_entity_poly.pdbx_strand_id
1 'polypeptide(L)'
;TEKPDEGVGIVEAPRGTLTHHYITDERGILKKVNLIVGTTNNYAPISISIKKAAKALITKGTVVTEGLLNTVEMAFRSYDPCFGCATHALPGEMPLEVRIFDAGGNITDVLKRNLS
;
A
#
# COMPACT_ATOMS: atom_id res chain seq x y z
N THR A 1 10.30 11.05 40.47
CA THR A 1 10.47 10.49 39.11
C THR A 1 9.54 11.28 38.23
N GLU A 2 10.06 12.04 37.27
CA GLU A 2 9.18 12.75 36.33
C GLU A 2 8.39 11.73 35.51
N LYS A 3 7.09 11.99 35.31
CA LYS A 3 6.27 11.19 34.41
C LYS A 3 6.47 11.76 33.01
N PRO A 4 7.09 11.01 32.08
CA PRO A 4 7.17 11.47 30.70
C PRO A 4 5.77 11.58 30.11
N ASP A 5 5.51 12.69 29.44
CA ASP A 5 4.28 13.04 28.73
C ASP A 5 4.34 12.66 27.24
N GLU A 6 5.53 12.26 26.74
CA GLU A 6 5.77 11.84 25.37
C GLU A 6 6.71 10.63 25.32
N GLY A 7 6.45 9.72 24.37
CA GLY A 7 7.30 8.56 24.12
C GLY A 7 7.29 8.14 22.65
N VAL A 8 8.48 7.86 22.11
CA VAL A 8 8.66 7.36 20.75
C VAL A 8 9.39 6.02 20.81
N GLY A 9 8.76 4.98 20.25
CA GLY A 9 9.34 3.66 20.06
C GLY A 9 9.56 3.38 18.58
N ILE A 10 10.78 3.00 18.21
CA ILE A 10 11.14 2.65 16.84
C ILE A 10 11.68 1.23 16.83
N VAL A 11 11.12 0.37 15.97
CA VAL A 11 11.58 -1.00 15.78
C VAL A 11 11.58 -1.35 14.29
N GLU A 12 12.50 -2.22 13.89
CA GLU A 12 12.50 -2.78 12.53
C GLU A 12 11.54 -3.96 12.48
N ALA A 13 10.40 -3.76 11.80
CA ALA A 13 9.44 -4.82 11.52
C ALA A 13 9.81 -5.51 10.18
N PRO A 14 9.32 -6.75 9.92
CA PRO A 14 9.63 -7.47 8.68
C PRO A 14 9.30 -6.75 7.38
N ARG A 15 8.46 -5.70 7.44
CA ARG A 15 7.94 -4.93 6.30
C ARG A 15 8.42 -3.47 6.29
N GLY A 16 9.46 -3.15 7.07
CA GLY A 16 10.05 -1.82 7.18
C GLY A 16 9.90 -1.20 8.58
N THR A 17 10.50 -0.02 8.78
CA THR A 17 10.55 0.67 10.07
C THR A 17 9.16 0.96 10.63
N LEU A 18 8.92 0.52 11.86
CA LEU A 18 7.71 0.76 12.63
C LEU A 18 7.97 1.81 13.70
N THR A 19 7.24 2.92 13.65
CA THR A 19 7.31 4.01 14.62
C THR A 19 6.00 4.12 15.37
N HIS A 20 6.07 4.00 16.70
CA HIS A 20 4.98 4.26 17.61
C HIS A 20 5.28 5.55 18.38
N HIS A 21 4.41 6.54 18.27
CA HIS A 21 4.53 7.82 18.97
C HIS A 21 3.30 8.04 19.83
N TYR A 22 3.50 8.16 21.14
CA TYR A 22 2.46 8.33 22.13
C TYR A 22 2.67 9.64 22.89
N ILE A 23 1.57 10.35 23.16
CA ILE A 23 1.53 11.52 24.04
C ILE A 23 0.47 11.26 25.11
N THR A 24 0.83 11.43 26.37
CA THR A 24 0.02 11.15 27.55
C THR A 24 -0.30 12.41 28.36
N ASP A 25 -1.29 12.32 29.24
CA ASP A 25 -1.55 13.31 30.29
C ASP A 25 -0.81 12.99 31.60
N GLU A 26 -0.96 13.84 32.62
CA GLU A 26 -0.35 13.67 33.95
C GLU A 26 -0.79 12.38 34.68
N ARG A 27 -1.89 11.77 34.24
CA ARG A 27 -2.45 10.52 34.73
C ARG A 27 -2.03 9.31 33.89
N GLY A 28 -1.27 9.52 32.82
CA GLY A 28 -0.83 8.48 31.89
C GLY A 28 -1.88 8.09 30.84
N ILE A 29 -2.93 8.89 30.66
CA ILE A 29 -3.97 8.66 29.64
C ILE A 29 -3.50 9.20 28.29
N LEU A 30 -3.62 8.40 27.25
CA LEU A 30 -3.23 8.76 25.88
C LEU A 30 -4.08 9.92 25.36
N LYS A 31 -3.44 11.05 25.03
CA LYS A 31 -4.06 12.19 24.34
C LYS A 31 -3.89 12.11 22.83
N LYS A 32 -2.76 11.58 22.36
CA LYS A 32 -2.45 11.45 20.94
C LYS A 32 -1.65 10.18 20.69
N VAL A 33 -1.94 9.55 19.56
CA VAL A 33 -1.22 8.38 19.07
C VAL A 33 -0.94 8.60 17.59
N ASN A 34 0.31 8.41 17.18
CA ASN A 34 0.72 8.38 15.78
C ASN A 34 1.48 7.08 15.52
N LEU A 35 1.02 6.32 14.52
CA LEU A 35 1.59 5.03 14.15
C LEU A 35 2.03 5.13 12.69
N ILE A 36 3.33 5.04 12.45
CA ILE A 36 3.90 4.98 11.09
C ILE A 36 4.44 3.57 10.90
N VAL A 37 3.75 2.79 10.09
CA VAL A 37 4.04 1.37 9.88
C VAL A 37 4.92 1.19 8.64
N GLY A 38 5.80 0.18 8.66
CA GLY A 38 6.79 -0.04 7.59
C GLY A 38 6.20 -0.04 6.17
N THR A 39 5.05 -0.69 5.95
CA THR A 39 4.37 -0.70 4.65
C THR A 39 3.96 0.69 4.17
N THR A 40 3.66 1.63 5.09
CA THR A 40 3.31 3.02 4.75
C THR A 40 4.47 3.73 4.05
N ASN A 41 5.70 3.41 4.44
CA ASN A 41 6.90 3.92 3.76
C ASN A 41 7.07 3.32 2.35
N ASN A 42 6.48 2.15 2.10
CA ASN A 42 6.63 1.41 0.84
C ASN A 42 5.55 1.72 -0.20
N TYR A 43 4.58 2.61 0.07
CA TYR A 43 3.52 2.92 -0.91
C TYR A 43 4.05 3.45 -2.25
N ALA A 44 4.98 4.40 -2.20
CA ALA A 44 5.57 4.97 -3.41
C ALA A 44 6.31 3.93 -4.29
N PRO A 45 7.25 3.12 -3.75
CA PRO A 45 7.91 2.10 -4.56
C PRO A 45 6.95 1.03 -5.06
N ILE A 46 5.94 0.62 -4.29
CA ILE A 46 4.90 -0.32 -4.73
C ILE A 46 4.18 0.21 -5.99
N SER A 47 3.68 1.46 -5.96
CA SER A 47 2.99 2.05 -7.11
C SER A 47 3.89 2.18 -8.34
N ILE A 48 5.16 2.52 -8.15
CA ILE A 48 6.14 2.62 -9.25
C ILE A 48 6.38 1.23 -9.86
N SER A 49 6.53 0.20 -9.05
CA SER A 49 6.79 -1.18 -9.51
C SER A 49 5.60 -1.75 -10.28
N ILE A 50 4.36 -1.55 -9.80
CA ILE A 50 3.15 -1.92 -10.53
C ILE A 50 3.11 -1.23 -11.89
N LYS A 51 3.35 0.09 -11.92
CA LYS A 51 3.34 0.87 -13.16
C LYS A 51 4.40 0.39 -14.15
N LYS A 52 5.60 0.05 -13.67
CA LYS A 52 6.68 -0.51 -14.50
C LYS A 52 6.31 -1.88 -15.05
N ALA A 53 5.78 -2.77 -14.22
CA ALA A 53 5.33 -4.10 -14.65
C ALA A 53 4.23 -4.02 -15.71
N ALA A 54 3.20 -3.18 -15.47
CA ALA A 54 2.12 -2.96 -16.42
C ALA A 54 2.64 -2.41 -17.76
N LYS A 55 3.52 -1.40 -17.74
CA LYS A 55 4.11 -0.82 -18.97
C LYS A 55 5.00 -1.80 -19.74
N ALA A 56 5.70 -2.70 -19.05
CA ALA A 56 6.56 -3.68 -19.69
C ALA A 56 5.76 -4.80 -20.37
N LEU A 57 4.60 -5.16 -19.79
CA LEU A 57 3.79 -6.29 -20.25
C LEU A 57 2.66 -5.87 -21.21
N ILE A 58 2.10 -4.67 -21.05
CA ILE A 58 0.99 -4.16 -21.87
C ILE A 58 1.57 -3.24 -22.95
N THR A 59 1.69 -3.78 -24.16
CA THR A 59 2.19 -3.05 -25.34
C THR A 59 1.12 -3.00 -26.45
N LYS A 60 1.36 -2.24 -27.52
CA LYS A 60 0.39 -2.09 -28.60
C LYS A 60 0.07 -3.45 -29.23
N GLY A 61 -1.21 -3.82 -29.25
CA GLY A 61 -1.69 -5.10 -29.79
C GLY A 61 -1.63 -6.26 -28.78
N THR A 62 -1.19 -6.04 -27.55
CA THR A 62 -1.28 -7.03 -26.47
C THR A 62 -2.73 -7.20 -26.04
N VAL A 63 -3.24 -8.43 -26.09
CA VAL A 63 -4.52 -8.79 -25.46
C VAL A 63 -4.28 -8.94 -23.95
N VAL A 64 -4.99 -8.15 -23.15
CA VAL A 64 -4.88 -8.26 -21.69
C VAL A 64 -5.68 -9.47 -21.22
N THR A 65 -5.00 -10.38 -20.52
CA THR A 65 -5.55 -11.63 -20.01
C THR A 65 -5.42 -11.68 -18.49
N GLU A 66 -6.21 -12.51 -17.83
CA GLU A 66 -6.10 -12.79 -16.39
C GLU A 66 -4.67 -13.21 -15.98
N GLY A 67 -3.99 -14.00 -16.82
CA GLY A 67 -2.60 -14.40 -16.56
C GLY A 67 -1.63 -13.20 -16.55
N LEU A 68 -1.85 -12.22 -17.44
CA LEU A 68 -1.08 -10.98 -17.47
C LEU A 68 -1.36 -10.12 -16.24
N LEU A 69 -2.63 -9.98 -15.85
CA LEU A 69 -3.03 -9.26 -14.63
C LEU A 69 -2.39 -9.88 -13.38
N ASN A 70 -2.43 -11.21 -13.26
CA ASN A 70 -1.79 -11.94 -12.16
C ASN A 70 -0.27 -11.70 -12.11
N THR A 71 0.37 -11.52 -13.28
CA THR A 71 1.81 -11.20 -13.36
C THR A 71 2.09 -9.76 -12.91
N VAL A 72 1.22 -8.80 -13.22
CA VAL A 72 1.30 -7.44 -12.69
C VAL A 72 1.08 -7.44 -11.16
N GLU A 73 0.15 -8.25 -10.67
CA GLU A 73 -0.09 -8.44 -9.22
C GLU A 73 1.10 -9.08 -8.50
N MET A 74 1.96 -9.84 -9.18
CA MET A 74 3.20 -10.38 -8.57
C MET A 74 4.17 -9.25 -8.18
N ALA A 75 4.28 -8.18 -8.97
CA ALA A 75 5.12 -7.02 -8.66
C ALA A 75 4.62 -6.25 -7.42
N PHE A 76 3.36 -6.44 -7.07
CA PHE A 76 2.78 -5.91 -5.85
C PHE A 76 2.98 -6.87 -4.66
N ARG A 77 2.75 -8.18 -4.85
CA ARG A 77 2.94 -9.21 -3.82
C ARG A 77 4.39 -9.32 -3.34
N SER A 78 5.38 -8.97 -4.16
CA SER A 78 6.80 -8.98 -3.78
C SER A 78 7.15 -8.04 -2.62
N TYR A 79 6.29 -7.09 -2.28
CA TYR A 79 6.46 -6.18 -1.15
C TYR A 79 5.80 -6.68 0.14
N ASP A 80 5.15 -7.85 0.11
CA ASP A 80 4.36 -8.41 1.22
C ASP A 80 3.50 -7.34 1.94
N PRO A 81 2.66 -6.59 1.19
CA PRO A 81 2.02 -5.41 1.74
C PRO A 81 0.91 -5.80 2.72
N CYS A 82 1.12 -5.55 4.02
CA CYS A 82 0.05 -5.65 5.01
C CYS A 82 -0.78 -4.36 5.03
N PHE A 83 -1.85 -4.30 4.23
CA PHE A 83 -2.75 -3.13 4.22
C PHE A 83 -3.47 -2.93 5.56
N GLY A 84 -3.89 -4.00 6.23
CA GLY A 84 -4.48 -3.91 7.57
C GLY A 84 -3.54 -3.28 8.59
N CYS A 85 -2.24 -3.50 8.45
CA CYS A 85 -1.22 -2.86 9.28
C CYS A 85 -0.97 -1.41 8.86
N ALA A 86 -0.96 -1.14 7.55
CA ALA A 86 -0.62 0.17 6.98
C ALA A 86 -1.73 1.23 7.14
N THR A 87 -2.99 0.82 7.06
CA THR A 87 -4.16 1.71 7.14
C THR A 87 -4.90 1.60 8.47
N HIS A 88 -4.53 0.61 9.30
CA HIS A 88 -5.25 0.25 10.52
C HIS A 88 -6.73 -0.14 10.29
N ALA A 89 -7.07 -0.54 9.06
CA ALA A 89 -8.40 -0.98 8.66
C ALA A 89 -8.31 -2.31 7.91
N LEU A 90 -9.14 -3.30 8.26
CA LEU A 90 -9.24 -4.60 7.58
C LEU A 90 -9.76 -4.41 6.15
N PRO A 91 -8.97 -4.66 5.09
CA PRO A 91 -9.52 -4.77 3.75
C PRO A 91 -9.96 -6.23 3.57
N GLY A 92 -11.27 -6.47 3.48
CA GLY A 92 -11.81 -7.82 3.24
C GLY A 92 -11.29 -8.43 1.94
N GLU A 93 -11.32 -7.65 0.86
CA GLU A 93 -10.74 -8.00 -0.43
C GLU A 93 -9.95 -6.82 -0.99
N MET A 94 -9.02 -7.08 -1.90
CA MET A 94 -8.17 -6.05 -2.49
C MET A 94 -8.78 -5.55 -3.80
N PRO A 95 -9.39 -4.35 -3.81
CA PRO A 95 -9.95 -3.79 -5.04
C PRO A 95 -8.81 -3.44 -6.01
N LEU A 96 -8.91 -3.92 -7.25
CA LEU A 96 -7.97 -3.59 -8.33
C LEU A 96 -8.74 -3.09 -9.55
N GLU A 97 -8.43 -1.87 -9.99
CA GLU A 97 -8.90 -1.30 -11.25
C GLU A 97 -7.72 -1.08 -12.19
N VAL A 98 -7.80 -1.64 -13.39
CA VAL A 98 -6.84 -1.40 -14.47
C VAL A 98 -7.55 -0.68 -15.60
N ARG A 99 -7.15 0.57 -15.84
CA ARG A 99 -7.61 1.38 -16.98
C ARG A 99 -6.55 1.36 -18.08
N ILE A 100 -6.95 0.95 -19.28
CA ILE A 100 -6.10 0.89 -20.46
C ILE A 100 -6.46 2.08 -21.36
N PHE A 101 -5.44 2.81 -21.80
CA PHE A 101 -5.60 4.01 -22.62
C PHE A 101 -4.94 3.82 -23.99
N ASP A 102 -5.56 4.38 -25.04
CA ASP A 102 -4.93 4.51 -26.35
C ASP A 102 -3.89 5.64 -26.37
N ALA A 103 -3.21 5.80 -27.52
CA ALA A 103 -2.23 6.85 -27.73
C ALA A 103 -2.83 8.27 -27.69
N GLY A 104 -4.15 8.41 -27.85
CA GLY A 104 -4.89 9.67 -27.74
C GLY A 104 -5.37 9.99 -26.33
N GLY A 105 -5.15 9.09 -25.36
CA GLY A 105 -5.61 9.25 -23.98
C GLY A 105 -7.06 8.82 -23.74
N ASN A 106 -7.72 8.17 -24.71
CA ASN A 106 -9.06 7.61 -24.53
C ASN A 106 -8.96 6.24 -23.85
N ILE A 107 -9.92 5.93 -22.98
CA ILE A 107 -10.00 4.61 -22.34
C ILE A 107 -10.46 3.59 -23.39
N THR A 108 -9.64 2.56 -23.61
CA THR A 108 -9.99 1.45 -24.51
C THR A 108 -10.59 0.27 -23.75
N ASP A 109 -10.20 0.09 -22.49
CA ASP A 109 -10.67 -1.04 -21.67
C ASP A 109 -10.53 -0.74 -20.16
N VAL A 110 -11.39 -1.34 -19.36
CA VAL A 110 -11.40 -1.23 -17.91
C VAL A 110 -11.64 -2.60 -17.28
N LEU A 111 -10.62 -3.11 -16.60
CA LEU A 111 -10.68 -4.39 -15.87
C LEU A 111 -10.83 -4.09 -14.39
N LYS A 112 -11.84 -4.67 -13.76
CA LYS A 112 -12.16 -4.49 -12.34
C LYS A 112 -12.17 -5.84 -11.63
N ARG A 113 -11.52 -5.91 -10.48
CA ARG A 113 -11.56 -7.06 -9.58
C ARG A 113 -11.86 -6.57 -8.17
N ASN A 114 -12.88 -7.14 -7.55
CA ASN A 114 -13.31 -6.87 -6.17
C ASN A 114 -13.60 -5.37 -5.89
N LEU A 115 -13.99 -4.62 -6.93
CA LEU A 115 -14.64 -3.31 -6.80
C LEU A 115 -16.15 -3.53 -6.76
N SER A 116 -16.75 -3.39 -5.58
CA SER A 116 -18.22 -3.28 -5.41
C SER A 116 -18.74 -1.95 -5.94
#